data_AF-A0A699Y9F3-F1
#
_entry.id   AF-A0A699Y9F3-F1
#
_cell.length_a   1.000
_cell.length_b   1.000
_cell.length_c   1.000
_cell.angle_alpha   90.00
_cell.angle_beta   90.00
_cell.angle_gamma   90.00
#
_symmetry.space_group_name_H-M   'P 1'
#
loop_
_entity.id
_entity.type
_entity.pdbx_description
1 polymer ?
#
loop_
_entity_poly.entity_id
_entity_poly.type
_entity_poly.pdbx_seq_one_letter_code
_entity_poly.pdbx_strand_id
1 'polypeptide(L)'
;MMTAIGVGAANVLSSPALWLRSLTAGVSAVGVALVASAAKGLLIKLCATKLLASLATLSAAAAIYWNPPWLFPLIILIGALVTMWTNRKEDMSLKAKSEEGIMSLGVNMWAGGVLVLTWLAVLIAVLVAVRTQDYDHRKNATALDWFEVFYRIGSIIYGGGQVVLPMLLSDLVKYECQADRVPACVEDKVNSWMTTEQFYGGLGIVQAMPGPLFNFSAYLGAIIAINFGQVFILGTVVAWFGLFGPGIILMFAVLPFWDKFRRFQLYRRALPGAPSTSPMTP
;
A
#
# COMPACT_ATOMS: atom_id res chain seq x y z
N MET A 1 5.68 8.71 17.43
CA MET A 1 5.97 9.95 16.67
C MET A 1 4.79 10.37 15.79
N MET A 2 4.37 9.56 14.80
CA MET A 2 3.22 9.92 13.94
C MET A 2 1.90 10.14 14.69
N THR A 3 1.63 9.37 15.74
CA THR A 3 0.45 9.60 16.59
C THR A 3 0.49 10.98 17.27
N ALA A 4 1.64 11.37 17.81
CA ALA A 4 1.81 12.69 18.43
C ALA A 4 1.67 13.82 17.40
N ILE A 5 2.18 13.59 16.18
CA ILE A 5 2.00 14.49 15.05
C ILE A 5 0.53 14.56 14.63
N GLY A 6 -0.20 13.44 14.64
CA GLY A 6 -1.65 13.40 14.37
C GLY A 6 -2.45 14.18 15.40
N VAL A 7 -2.11 14.03 16.68
CA VAL A 7 -2.72 14.82 17.77
C VAL A 7 -2.45 16.31 17.61
N GLY A 8 -1.21 16.70 17.28
CA GLY A 8 -0.87 18.10 17.00
C GLY A 8 -1.56 18.63 15.74
N ALA A 9 -1.60 17.81 14.69
CA ALA A 9 -2.21 18.13 13.40
C ALA A 9 -3.72 18.34 13.50
N ALA A 10 -4.44 17.50 14.26
CA ALA A 10 -5.88 17.63 14.44
C ALA A 10 -6.26 18.99 15.06
N ASN A 11 -5.43 19.51 15.97
CA ASN A 11 -5.65 20.79 16.63
C ASN A 11 -5.17 22.02 15.82
N VAL A 12 -4.15 21.86 14.98
CA VAL A 12 -3.49 22.97 14.25
C VAL A 12 -4.00 23.10 12.80
N LEU A 13 -4.32 21.98 12.13
CA LEU A 13 -4.82 21.99 10.74
C LEU A 13 -6.34 22.24 10.63
N SER A 14 -7.06 22.38 11.75
CA SER A 14 -8.45 22.87 11.73
C SER A 14 -8.54 24.37 11.42
N SER A 15 -7.43 25.12 11.51
CA SER A 15 -7.31 26.55 11.16
C SER A 15 -5.87 26.89 10.74
N PRO A 16 -5.41 26.48 9.54
CA PRO A 16 -4.00 26.56 9.19
C PRO A 16 -3.57 28.00 8.92
N ALA A 17 -2.47 28.42 9.56
CA ALA A 17 -1.76 29.63 9.21
C ALA A 17 -1.06 29.48 7.83
N LEU A 18 -0.94 30.59 7.09
CA LEU A 18 -0.42 30.61 5.71
C LEU A 18 0.97 29.96 5.59
N TRP A 19 1.84 30.14 6.58
CA TRP A 19 3.21 29.57 6.59
C TRP A 19 3.22 28.03 6.67
N LEU A 20 2.23 27.43 7.34
CA LEU A 20 2.13 25.98 7.50
C LEU A 20 1.78 25.31 6.16
N ARG A 21 0.90 25.94 5.38
CA ARG A 21 0.53 25.49 4.02
C ARG A 21 1.77 25.45 3.11
N SER A 22 2.58 26.50 3.12
CA SER A 22 3.82 26.56 2.33
C SER A 22 4.82 25.46 2.72
N LEU A 23 4.95 25.16 4.02
CA LEU A 23 5.81 24.07 4.49
C LEU A 23 5.31 22.70 4.04
N THR A 24 4.00 22.43 4.14
CA THR A 24 3.43 21.14 3.68
C THR A 24 3.62 20.91 2.18
N ALA A 25 3.52 21.97 1.37
CA ALA A 25 3.81 21.91 -0.06
C ALA A 25 5.29 21.61 -0.33
N GLY A 26 6.21 22.28 0.38
CA GLY A 26 7.65 22.04 0.27
C GLY A 26 8.04 20.61 0.63
N VAL A 27 7.50 20.08 1.72
CA VAL A 27 7.75 18.70 2.16
C VAL A 27 7.22 17.68 1.14
N SER A 28 6.04 17.91 0.56
CA SER A 28 5.48 17.03 -0.47
C SER A 28 6.36 16.99 -1.72
N ALA A 29 6.91 18.12 -2.14
CA ALA A 29 7.84 18.21 -3.26
C ALA A 29 9.14 17.42 -3.01
N VAL A 30 9.69 17.48 -1.80
CA VAL A 30 10.85 16.68 -1.38
C VAL A 30 10.52 15.18 -1.44
N GLY A 31 9.32 14.78 -1.01
CA GLY A 31 8.84 13.40 -1.13
C GLY A 31 8.85 12.89 -2.57
N VAL A 32 8.34 13.69 -3.51
CA VAL A 32 8.37 13.35 -4.96
C VAL A 32 9.80 13.17 -5.46
N ALA A 33 10.73 14.04 -5.06
CA ALA A 33 12.14 13.94 -5.45
C ALA A 33 12.82 12.66 -4.92
N LEU A 34 12.53 12.27 -3.67
CA LEU A 34 13.04 11.04 -3.06
C LEU A 34 12.51 9.79 -3.77
N VAL A 35 11.21 9.74 -4.06
CA VAL A 35 10.57 8.64 -4.80
C VAL A 35 11.18 8.53 -6.20
N ALA A 36 11.37 9.65 -6.91
CA ALA A 36 12.01 9.67 -8.21
C ALA A 36 13.46 9.14 -8.17
N SER A 37 14.23 9.52 -7.14
CA SER A 37 15.60 9.03 -6.94
C SER A 37 15.63 7.51 -6.70
N ALA A 38 14.75 7.01 -5.82
CA ALA A 38 14.62 5.58 -5.54
C ALA A 38 14.18 4.78 -6.79
N ALA A 39 13.21 5.32 -7.55
CA ALA A 39 12.74 4.72 -8.79
C ALA A 39 13.87 4.63 -9.83
N LYS A 40 14.67 5.69 -9.99
CA LYS A 40 15.85 5.67 -10.87
C LYS A 40 16.85 4.60 -10.43
N GLY A 41 17.12 4.48 -9.13
CA GLY A 41 18.00 3.43 -8.59
C GLY A 41 17.51 2.02 -8.88
N LEU A 42 16.19 1.78 -8.82
CA LEU A 42 15.58 0.50 -9.15
C LEU A 42 15.62 0.22 -10.67
N LEU A 43 15.31 1.21 -11.49
CA LEU A 43 15.35 1.09 -12.96
C LEU A 43 16.74 0.72 -13.45
N ILE A 44 17.80 1.34 -12.93
CA ILE A 44 19.18 1.02 -13.32
C ILE A 44 19.54 -0.42 -12.92
N LYS A 45 19.02 -0.93 -11.81
CA LYS A 45 19.28 -2.30 -11.35
C LYS A 45 18.47 -3.37 -12.10
N LEU A 46 17.23 -3.07 -12.46
CA LEU A 46 16.31 -4.04 -13.09
C LEU A 46 16.40 -4.02 -14.62
N CYS A 47 16.61 -2.86 -15.24
CA CYS A 47 16.69 -2.71 -16.69
C CYS A 47 18.12 -2.93 -17.20
N ALA A 48 18.69 -4.09 -16.89
CA ALA A 48 20.05 -4.44 -17.30
C ALA A 48 20.17 -4.72 -18.82
N THR A 49 19.07 -5.09 -19.49
CA THR A 49 19.04 -5.39 -20.92
C THR A 49 18.18 -4.40 -21.70
N LYS A 50 18.48 -4.22 -22.99
CA LYS A 50 17.70 -3.36 -23.90
C LYS A 50 16.22 -3.78 -23.97
N LEU A 51 15.95 -5.08 -23.86
CA LEU A 51 14.60 -5.64 -23.83
C LEU A 51 13.85 -5.23 -22.55
N LEU A 52 14.45 -5.42 -21.37
CA LEU A 52 13.84 -5.01 -20.09
C LEU A 52 13.64 -3.50 -20.02
N ALA A 53 14.60 -2.71 -20.54
CA ALA A 53 14.47 -1.26 -20.65
C ALA A 53 13.30 -0.86 -21.57
N SER A 54 13.14 -1.51 -22.72
CA SER A 54 12.03 -1.24 -23.65
C SER A 54 10.66 -1.62 -23.09
N LEU A 55 10.57 -2.74 -22.35
CA LEU A 55 9.35 -3.14 -21.65
C LEU A 55 9.01 -2.16 -20.52
N ALA A 56 10.02 -1.74 -19.76
CA ALA A 56 9.85 -0.79 -18.67
C ALA A 56 9.35 0.57 -19.19
N THR A 57 9.95 1.11 -20.26
CA THR A 57 9.50 2.38 -20.84
C THR A 57 8.10 2.29 -21.43
N LEU A 58 7.77 1.19 -22.13
CA LEU A 58 6.44 0.98 -22.70
C LEU A 58 5.37 0.81 -21.61
N SER A 59 5.70 0.10 -20.53
CA SER A 59 4.81 -0.04 -19.36
C SER A 59 4.60 1.28 -18.63
N ALA A 60 5.64 2.11 -18.48
CA ALA A 60 5.55 3.43 -17.88
C ALA A 60 4.67 4.36 -18.73
N ALA A 61 4.84 4.36 -20.05
CA ALA A 61 3.99 5.13 -20.96
C ALA A 61 2.51 4.70 -20.85
N ALA A 62 2.24 3.38 -20.86
CA ALA A 62 0.88 2.86 -20.70
C ALA A 62 0.24 3.27 -19.37
N ALA A 63 0.99 3.22 -18.26
CA ALA A 63 0.51 3.58 -16.94
C ALA A 63 0.25 5.10 -16.76
N ILE A 64 0.94 5.95 -17.53
CA ILE A 64 0.71 7.40 -17.51
C ILE A 64 -0.57 7.76 -18.29
N TYR A 65 -0.81 7.11 -19.43
CA TYR A 65 -1.95 7.42 -20.29
C TYR A 65 -3.24 6.72 -19.86
N TRP A 66 -3.15 5.54 -19.26
CA TRP A 66 -4.29 4.75 -18.81
C TRP A 66 -4.13 4.37 -17.34
N ASN A 67 -5.19 4.52 -16.56
CA ASN A 67 -5.19 4.14 -15.15
C ASN A 67 -6.37 3.23 -14.72
N PRO A 68 -6.80 2.21 -15.52
CA PRO A 68 -7.77 1.24 -15.05
C PRO A 68 -7.12 0.22 -14.08
N PRO A 69 -7.85 -0.29 -13.07
CA PRO A 69 -7.30 -1.21 -12.07
C PRO A 69 -6.66 -2.50 -12.62
N TRP A 70 -7.11 -2.96 -13.79
CA TRP A 70 -6.57 -4.17 -14.44
C TRP A 70 -5.26 -3.95 -15.19
N LEU A 71 -4.81 -2.71 -15.38
CA LEU A 71 -3.65 -2.41 -16.23
C LEU A 71 -2.36 -2.99 -15.65
N PHE A 72 -2.13 -2.80 -14.35
CA PHE A 72 -0.91 -3.29 -13.69
C PHE A 72 -0.79 -4.82 -13.75
N PRO A 73 -1.83 -5.62 -13.39
CA PRO A 73 -1.80 -7.08 -13.58
C PRO A 73 -1.51 -7.49 -15.03
N LEU A 74 -2.11 -6.80 -16.00
CA LEU A 74 -1.95 -7.10 -17.42
C LEU A 74 -0.51 -6.81 -17.90
N ILE A 75 0.07 -5.68 -17.51
CA ILE A 75 1.47 -5.33 -17.78
C ILE A 75 2.41 -6.37 -17.20
N ILE A 76 2.17 -6.81 -15.95
CA ILE A 76 2.98 -7.85 -15.29
C ILE A 76 2.90 -9.17 -16.06
N LEU A 77 1.70 -9.59 -16.48
CA LEU A 77 1.50 -10.81 -17.27
C LEU A 77 2.19 -10.74 -18.63
N ILE A 78 2.06 -9.63 -19.36
CA ILE A 78 2.72 -9.44 -20.66
C ILE A 78 4.25 -9.44 -20.47
N GLY A 79 4.76 -8.72 -19.48
CA GLY A 79 6.19 -8.69 -19.17
C GLY A 79 6.74 -10.09 -18.84
N ALA A 80 5.99 -10.86 -18.04
CA ALA A 80 6.33 -12.25 -17.71
C ALA A 80 6.34 -13.15 -18.95
N LEU A 81 5.34 -13.05 -19.83
CA LEU A 81 5.24 -13.85 -21.06
C LEU A 81 6.36 -13.53 -22.06
N VAL A 82 6.63 -12.24 -22.31
CA VAL A 82 7.68 -11.78 -23.23
C VAL A 82 9.06 -12.22 -22.74
N THR A 83 9.29 -12.12 -21.43
CA THR A 83 10.55 -12.53 -20.80
C THR A 83 10.72 -14.05 -20.85
N MET A 84 9.65 -14.80 -20.58
CA MET A 84 9.64 -16.27 -20.65
C MET A 84 9.90 -16.79 -22.07
N TRP A 85 9.40 -16.10 -23.10
CA TRP A 85 9.63 -16.49 -24.49
C TRP A 85 11.07 -16.21 -24.94
N THR A 86 11.65 -15.09 -24.49
CA THR A 86 13.00 -14.68 -24.90
C THR A 86 14.11 -15.48 -24.19
N ASN A 87 13.98 -15.71 -22.88
CA ASN A 87 14.98 -16.45 -22.08
C ASN A 87 14.77 -17.97 -22.09
N ARG A 88 14.02 -18.50 -23.06
CA ARG A 88 13.66 -19.93 -23.14
C ARG A 88 14.88 -20.88 -23.24
N LYS A 89 16.06 -20.38 -23.63
CA LYS A 89 17.29 -21.17 -23.87
C LYS A 89 18.36 -21.04 -22.78
N GLU A 90 18.23 -20.10 -21.86
CA GLU A 90 19.19 -19.96 -20.76
C GLU A 90 18.65 -20.71 -19.56
N ASP A 91 19.31 -21.81 -19.20
CA ASP A 91 19.14 -22.44 -17.89
C ASP A 91 19.62 -21.43 -16.85
N MET A 92 18.72 -20.55 -16.42
CA MET A 92 18.91 -19.64 -15.31
C MET A 92 18.95 -20.46 -14.02
N SER A 93 20.08 -21.15 -13.83
CA SER A 93 20.57 -21.62 -12.55
C SER A 93 20.79 -20.38 -11.70
N LEU A 94 19.76 -19.97 -10.97
CA LEU A 94 19.99 -19.19 -9.77
C LEU A 94 20.83 -20.09 -8.84
N LYS A 95 22.14 -19.82 -8.77
CA LYS A 95 22.82 -19.84 -7.47
C LYS A 95 22.14 -18.75 -6.65
N ALA A 96 20.90 -19.04 -6.22
CA ALA A 96 20.29 -18.33 -5.12
C ALA A 96 21.30 -18.52 -4.00
N LYS A 97 22.06 -17.46 -3.71
CA LYS A 97 22.85 -17.37 -2.50
C LYS A 97 21.90 -17.87 -1.42
N SER A 98 22.22 -19.02 -0.85
CA SER A 98 21.35 -19.68 0.10
C SER A 98 21.17 -18.70 1.25
N GLU A 99 20.06 -17.98 1.27
CA GLU A 99 19.44 -17.71 2.55
C GLU A 99 18.85 -19.04 3.02
N GLU A 100 19.76 -19.93 3.41
CA GLU A 100 19.53 -21.14 4.22
C GLU A 100 18.89 -20.79 5.58
N GLY A 101 18.59 -19.51 5.85
CA GLY A 101 17.99 -19.05 7.10
C GLY A 101 16.46 -19.10 7.17
N ILE A 102 15.71 -19.20 6.06
CA ILE A 102 14.22 -19.18 6.11
C ILE A 102 13.67 -20.53 6.61
N MET A 103 14.51 -21.58 6.67
CA MET A 103 14.10 -22.91 7.14
C MET A 103 14.03 -23.05 8.68
N SER A 104 14.09 -21.96 9.45
CA SER A 104 14.00 -22.04 10.93
C SER A 104 12.76 -21.40 11.56
N LEU A 105 11.86 -20.76 10.79
CA LEU A 105 10.63 -20.21 11.36
C LEU A 105 9.57 -21.27 11.74
N GLY A 106 9.78 -22.55 11.40
CA GLY A 106 9.00 -23.68 11.92
C GLY A 106 7.50 -23.70 11.54
N VAL A 107 7.04 -22.79 10.67
CA VAL A 107 5.62 -22.70 10.28
C VAL A 107 5.30 -23.84 9.33
N ASN A 108 4.47 -24.77 9.79
CA ASN A 108 4.00 -25.89 8.99
C ASN A 108 2.92 -25.46 7.97
N MET A 109 2.71 -26.25 6.93
CA MET A 109 1.74 -25.94 5.85
C MET A 109 0.30 -25.82 6.37
N TRP A 110 -0.03 -26.55 7.44
CA TRP A 110 -1.30 -26.45 8.15
C TRP A 110 -1.49 -25.10 8.83
N ALA A 111 -0.47 -24.58 9.54
CA ALA A 111 -0.50 -23.26 10.16
C ALA A 111 -0.65 -22.16 9.11
N GLY A 112 0.00 -22.32 7.94
CA GLY A 112 -0.24 -21.42 6.80
C GLY A 112 -1.71 -21.39 6.38
N GLY A 113 -2.33 -22.57 6.20
CA GLY A 113 -3.75 -22.69 5.87
C GLY A 113 -4.68 -22.09 6.95
N VAL A 114 -4.40 -22.35 8.23
CA VAL A 114 -5.16 -21.77 9.35
C VAL A 114 -5.03 -20.25 9.38
N LEU A 115 -3.86 -19.67 9.10
CA LEU A 115 -3.67 -18.22 9.02
C LEU A 115 -4.47 -17.60 7.86
N VAL A 116 -4.50 -18.24 6.68
CA VAL A 116 -5.38 -17.78 5.57
C VAL A 116 -6.85 -17.81 5.99
N LEU A 117 -7.30 -18.90 6.60
CA LEU A 117 -8.68 -19.03 7.08
C LEU A 117 -9.00 -17.99 8.16
N THR A 118 -8.08 -17.73 9.07
CA THR A 118 -8.22 -16.72 10.13
C THR A 118 -8.34 -15.32 9.52
N TRP A 119 -7.46 -14.97 8.58
CA TRP A 119 -7.53 -13.69 7.87
C TRP A 119 -8.88 -13.50 7.18
N LEU A 120 -9.34 -14.53 6.45
CA LEU A 120 -10.59 -14.50 5.70
C LEU A 120 -11.80 -14.45 6.64
N ALA A 121 -11.77 -15.20 7.74
CA ALA A 121 -12.81 -15.19 8.76
C ALA A 121 -12.94 -13.81 9.41
N VAL A 122 -11.83 -13.17 9.79
CA VAL A 122 -11.83 -11.80 10.34
C VAL A 122 -12.36 -10.81 9.30
N LEU A 123 -11.94 -10.92 8.03
CA LEU A 123 -12.42 -10.02 6.96
C LEU A 123 -13.95 -10.10 6.82
N ILE A 124 -14.48 -11.33 6.73
CA ILE A 124 -15.92 -11.56 6.58
C ILE A 124 -16.67 -11.13 7.84
N ALA A 125 -16.18 -11.48 9.03
CA ALA A 125 -16.82 -11.15 10.29
C ALA A 125 -16.96 -9.64 10.46
N VAL A 126 -15.92 -8.87 10.17
CA VAL A 126 -15.95 -7.41 10.28
C VAL A 126 -16.85 -6.78 9.21
N LEU A 127 -16.80 -7.26 7.96
CA LEU A 127 -17.69 -6.78 6.89
C LEU A 127 -19.16 -7.01 7.21
N VAL A 128 -19.50 -8.18 7.75
CA VAL A 128 -20.87 -8.52 8.16
C VAL A 128 -21.26 -7.68 9.37
N ALA A 129 -20.41 -7.60 10.40
CA ALA A 129 -20.71 -6.86 11.62
C ALA A 129 -21.02 -5.39 11.35
N VAL A 130 -20.22 -4.73 10.49
CA VAL A 130 -20.50 -3.36 10.05
C VAL A 130 -21.82 -3.29 9.27
N ARG A 131 -22.05 -4.16 8.28
CA ARG A 131 -23.29 -4.12 7.48
C ARG A 131 -24.58 -4.42 8.25
N THR A 132 -24.51 -5.13 9.37
CA THR A 132 -25.68 -5.47 10.19
C THR A 132 -26.08 -4.37 11.18
N GLN A 133 -25.30 -3.31 11.30
CA GLN A 133 -25.65 -2.20 12.18
C GLN A 133 -26.62 -1.25 11.45
N ASP A 134 -27.80 -1.00 12.03
CA ASP A 134 -28.81 -0.03 11.55
C ASP A 134 -28.40 1.44 11.79
N TYR A 135 -27.13 1.69 12.14
CA TYR A 135 -26.64 3.03 12.44
C TYR A 135 -26.16 3.74 11.15
N ASP A 136 -26.39 5.05 11.07
CA ASP A 136 -25.85 5.89 10.01
C ASP A 136 -24.32 6.01 10.22
N HIS A 137 -23.56 5.02 9.72
CA HIS A 137 -22.09 4.89 9.81
C HIS A 137 -21.33 6.15 9.41
N ARG A 138 -21.99 7.03 8.65
CA ARG A 138 -21.42 8.28 8.14
C ARG A 138 -21.39 9.38 9.20
N LYS A 139 -22.31 9.37 10.17
CA LYS A 139 -22.45 10.42 11.20
C LYS A 139 -21.83 10.04 12.54
N ASN A 140 -21.84 8.74 12.88
CA ASN A 140 -21.31 8.23 14.15
C ASN A 140 -20.38 7.04 13.90
N ALA A 141 -19.28 7.27 13.17
CA ALA A 141 -18.31 6.22 12.87
C ALA A 141 -17.71 5.67 14.18
N THR A 142 -17.87 4.38 14.40
CA THR A 142 -17.35 3.67 15.56
C THR A 142 -15.96 3.09 15.25
N ALA A 143 -15.24 2.65 16.28
CA ALA A 143 -13.97 1.95 16.10
C ALA A 143 -14.07 0.71 15.19
N LEU A 144 -15.24 0.08 15.10
CA LEU A 144 -15.48 -1.05 14.21
C LEU A 144 -15.46 -0.62 12.74
N ASP A 145 -16.06 0.52 12.41
CA ASP A 145 -16.07 1.09 11.04
C ASP A 145 -14.66 1.44 10.58
N TRP A 146 -13.86 2.02 11.49
CA TRP A 146 -12.46 2.31 11.20
C TRP A 146 -11.69 1.01 10.98
N PHE A 147 -11.83 0.03 11.88
CA PHE A 147 -11.16 -1.26 11.75
C PHE A 147 -11.52 -1.93 10.42
N GLU A 148 -12.79 -1.92 10.02
CA GLU A 148 -13.28 -2.47 8.76
C GLU A 148 -12.57 -1.88 7.54
N VAL A 149 -12.59 -0.55 7.41
CA VAL A 149 -11.96 0.15 6.29
C VAL A 149 -10.46 -0.15 6.23
N PHE A 150 -9.76 -0.01 7.36
CA PHE A 150 -8.32 -0.25 7.41
C PHE A 150 -7.98 -1.73 7.16
N TYR A 151 -8.76 -2.67 7.68
CA TYR A 151 -8.56 -4.11 7.50
C TYR A 151 -8.88 -4.58 6.09
N ARG A 152 -9.95 -4.07 5.48
CA ARG A 152 -10.29 -4.33 4.08
C ARG A 152 -9.22 -3.79 3.14
N ILE A 153 -8.82 -2.53 3.33
CA ILE A 153 -7.75 -1.92 2.53
C ILE A 153 -6.47 -2.72 2.73
N GLY A 154 -6.06 -2.99 3.97
CA GLY A 154 -4.89 -3.79 4.35
C GLY A 154 -4.84 -5.18 3.71
N SER A 155 -6.01 -5.79 3.50
CA SER A 155 -6.20 -7.10 2.89
C SER A 155 -6.07 -7.11 1.36
N ILE A 156 -6.33 -5.97 0.70
CA ILE A 156 -6.37 -5.83 -0.76
C ILE A 156 -5.09 -5.17 -1.31
N ILE A 157 -4.13 -4.79 -0.45
CA ILE A 157 -2.91 -4.11 -0.90
C ILE A 157 -2.04 -5.06 -1.74
N TYR A 158 -2.12 -4.91 -3.05
CA TYR A 158 -1.17 -5.51 -3.99
C TYR A 158 -0.25 -4.40 -4.52
N GLY A 159 1.05 -4.45 -4.22
CA GLY A 159 2.05 -3.58 -4.89
C GLY A 159 2.61 -2.39 -4.10
N GLY A 160 2.45 -2.33 -2.79
CA GLY A 160 3.09 -1.32 -1.92
C GLY A 160 2.22 -0.09 -1.65
N GLY A 161 2.70 0.80 -0.77
CA GLY A 161 1.83 1.81 -0.17
C GLY A 161 1.32 2.93 -1.09
N GLN A 162 1.84 3.09 -2.31
CA GLN A 162 1.36 4.09 -3.28
C GLN A 162 -0.05 3.79 -3.81
N VAL A 163 -0.45 2.52 -3.86
CA VAL A 163 -1.80 2.11 -4.30
C VAL A 163 -2.82 2.21 -3.15
N VAL A 164 -2.32 2.24 -1.92
CA VAL A 164 -3.12 2.29 -0.69
C VAL A 164 -3.64 3.70 -0.43
N LEU A 165 -2.84 4.72 -0.78
CA LEU A 165 -3.18 6.11 -0.50
C LEU A 165 -4.47 6.56 -1.19
N PRO A 166 -4.71 6.27 -2.49
CA PRO A 166 -5.98 6.59 -3.13
C PRO A 166 -7.17 5.88 -2.49
N MET A 167 -7.00 4.61 -2.09
CA MET A 167 -8.08 3.85 -1.44
C MET A 167 -8.43 4.44 -0.08
N LEU A 168 -7.42 4.73 0.75
CA LEU A 168 -7.60 5.40 2.04
C LEU A 168 -8.23 6.78 1.86
N LEU A 169 -7.76 7.58 0.90
CA LEU A 169 -8.35 8.90 0.65
C LEU A 169 -9.83 8.78 0.27
N SER A 170 -10.18 7.85 -0.63
CA SER A 170 -11.57 7.68 -1.08
C SER A 170 -12.53 7.17 -0.01
N ASP A 171 -12.02 6.45 1.01
CA ASP A 171 -12.81 5.95 2.12
C ASP A 171 -12.89 6.94 3.29
N LEU A 172 -11.82 7.70 3.54
CA LEU A 172 -11.72 8.64 4.66
C LEU A 172 -12.24 10.05 4.33
N VAL A 173 -12.11 10.47 3.07
CA VAL A 173 -12.56 11.77 2.56
C VAL A 173 -13.58 11.55 1.47
N LYS A 174 -14.81 11.96 1.71
CA LYS A 174 -15.92 11.82 0.77
C LYS A 174 -16.09 13.13 0.00
N TYR A 175 -16.19 12.99 -1.31
CA TYR A 175 -16.45 14.10 -2.22
C TYR A 175 -17.85 13.95 -2.78
N GLU A 176 -18.63 15.01 -2.73
CA GLU A 176 -19.93 15.08 -3.38
C GLU A 176 -19.75 15.81 -4.71
N CYS A 177 -19.93 15.05 -5.80
CA CYS A 177 -19.79 15.57 -7.15
C CYS A 177 -21.18 15.87 -7.71
N GLN A 178 -21.46 17.14 -7.98
CA GLN A 178 -22.75 17.54 -8.56
C GLN A 178 -22.69 17.38 -10.08
N ALA A 179 -23.66 16.65 -10.64
CA ALA A 179 -23.65 16.22 -12.03
C ALA A 179 -23.98 17.34 -13.06
N ASP A 180 -24.38 18.52 -12.61
CA ASP A 180 -24.86 19.57 -13.50
C ASP A 180 -23.71 20.42 -14.07
N ARG A 181 -23.24 19.96 -15.24
CA ARG A 181 -22.53 20.69 -16.31
C ARG A 181 -21.04 20.96 -16.15
N VAL A 182 -20.46 20.89 -14.95
CA VAL A 182 -19.01 20.78 -14.73
C VAL A 182 -18.80 19.90 -13.49
N PRO A 183 -18.04 18.79 -13.54
CA PRO A 183 -17.78 17.98 -12.36
C PRO A 183 -16.87 18.76 -11.40
N ALA A 184 -17.48 19.64 -10.60
CA ALA A 184 -16.87 20.24 -9.43
C ALA A 184 -17.23 19.35 -8.24
N CYS A 185 -16.28 18.50 -7.84
CA CYS A 185 -16.42 17.71 -6.64
C CYS A 185 -16.04 18.57 -5.45
N VAL A 186 -16.98 18.80 -4.53
CA VAL A 186 -16.75 19.54 -3.29
C VAL A 186 -16.61 18.53 -2.15
N GLU A 187 -15.70 18.79 -1.22
CA GLU A 187 -15.52 17.95 -0.04
C GLU A 187 -16.78 17.99 0.85
N ASP A 188 -17.36 16.81 1.10
CA ASP A 188 -18.50 16.66 1.98
C ASP A 188 -18.01 16.56 3.43
N LYS A 189 -18.09 17.68 4.15
CA LYS A 189 -17.65 17.76 5.55
C LYS A 189 -18.52 16.95 6.52
N VAL A 190 -19.74 16.57 6.15
CA VAL A 190 -20.67 15.87 7.04
C VAL A 190 -20.41 14.37 7.01
N ASN A 191 -20.10 13.81 5.84
CA ASN A 191 -19.85 12.38 5.68
C ASN A 191 -18.36 12.01 5.62
N SER A 192 -17.44 12.99 5.69
CA SER A 192 -15.99 12.74 5.73
C SER A 192 -15.49 12.52 7.15
N TRP A 193 -14.61 11.54 7.34
CA TRP A 193 -13.98 11.26 8.63
C TRP A 193 -12.76 12.16 8.91
N MET A 194 -12.19 12.75 7.85
CA MET A 194 -11.15 13.78 7.93
C MET A 194 -11.21 14.70 6.72
N THR A 195 -10.50 15.83 6.80
CA THR A 195 -10.40 16.75 5.66
C THR A 195 -9.28 16.38 4.69
N THR A 196 -9.39 16.85 3.45
CA THR A 196 -8.33 16.69 2.44
C THR A 196 -7.00 17.28 2.93
N GLU A 197 -7.05 18.42 3.63
CA GLU A 197 -5.86 19.07 4.21
C GLU A 197 -5.23 18.22 5.32
N GLN A 198 -6.02 17.61 6.20
CA GLN A 198 -5.53 16.70 7.24
C GLN A 198 -4.86 15.46 6.63
N PHE A 199 -5.44 14.89 5.57
CA PHE A 199 -4.87 13.72 4.90
C PHE A 199 -3.52 14.04 4.23
N TYR A 200 -3.48 15.05 3.35
CA TYR A 200 -2.26 15.41 2.63
C TYR A 200 -1.19 16.05 3.53
N GLY A 201 -1.61 16.77 4.59
CA GLY A 201 -0.70 17.28 5.61
C GLY A 201 0.06 16.15 6.29
N GLY A 202 -0.63 15.09 6.69
CA GLY A 202 -0.01 13.88 7.24
C GLY A 202 0.88 13.16 6.25
N LEU A 203 0.46 13.06 4.99
CA LEU A 203 1.27 12.46 3.93
C LEU A 203 2.59 13.16 3.73
N GLY A 204 2.58 14.50 3.66
CA GLY A 204 3.81 15.28 3.56
C GLY A 204 4.76 14.92 4.70
N ILE A 205 4.27 14.98 5.93
CA ILE A 205 5.12 14.70 7.11
C ILE A 205 5.65 13.25 7.08
N VAL A 206 4.84 12.27 6.66
CA VAL A 206 5.30 10.88 6.50
C VAL A 206 6.40 10.75 5.46
N GLN A 207 6.32 11.46 4.34
CA GLN A 207 7.36 11.44 3.30
C GLN A 207 8.69 12.09 3.76
N ALA A 208 8.65 12.96 4.78
CA ALA A 208 9.85 13.53 5.38
C ALA A 208 10.51 12.61 6.42
N MET A 209 9.76 11.65 6.97
CA MET A 209 10.23 10.81 8.06
C MET A 209 10.80 9.48 7.52
N PRO A 210 11.95 9.01 8.04
CA PRO A 210 12.42 7.66 7.76
C PRO A 210 11.49 6.68 8.48
N GLY A 211 10.63 6.00 7.74
CA GLY A 211 9.75 5.00 8.31
C GLY A 211 8.85 4.32 7.30
N PRO A 212 8.34 3.14 7.64
CA PRO A 212 7.34 2.49 6.82
C PRO A 212 6.05 3.33 6.76
N LEU A 213 5.38 3.31 5.61
CA LEU A 213 4.06 3.93 5.41
C LEU A 213 3.03 3.47 6.45
N PHE A 214 3.27 2.34 7.13
CA PHE A 214 2.48 1.87 8.26
C PHE A 214 2.36 2.88 9.41
N ASN A 215 3.34 3.75 9.61
CA ASN A 215 3.22 4.82 10.61
C ASN A 215 2.16 5.87 10.23
N PHE A 216 1.77 5.97 8.95
CA PHE A 216 0.68 6.84 8.50
C PHE A 216 -0.69 6.36 8.99
N SER A 217 -0.91 5.05 9.11
CA SER A 217 -2.18 4.51 9.64
C SER A 217 -2.44 4.98 11.09
N ALA A 218 -1.39 5.02 11.90
CA ALA A 218 -1.43 5.53 13.27
C ALA A 218 -1.78 7.04 13.32
N TYR A 219 -1.29 7.82 12.36
CA TYR A 219 -1.66 9.23 12.19
C TYR A 219 -3.14 9.37 11.81
N LEU A 220 -3.57 8.65 10.77
CA LEU A 220 -4.95 8.71 10.27
C LEU A 220 -5.94 8.30 11.36
N GLY A 221 -5.67 7.20 12.06
CA GLY A 221 -6.48 6.74 13.19
C GLY A 221 -6.57 7.75 14.33
N ALA A 222 -5.47 8.43 14.66
CA ALA A 222 -5.47 9.47 15.69
C ALA A 222 -6.38 10.66 15.29
N ILE A 223 -6.29 11.14 14.05
CA ILE A 223 -7.12 12.25 13.56
C ILE A 223 -8.59 11.87 13.51
N ILE A 224 -8.92 10.70 12.96
CA ILE A 224 -10.31 10.22 12.88
C ILE A 224 -10.91 10.19 14.29
N ALA A 225 -10.21 9.58 15.26
CA ALA A 225 -10.70 9.53 16.64
C ALA A 225 -10.92 10.91 17.25
N ILE A 226 -10.00 11.86 17.01
CA ILE A 226 -10.15 13.24 17.53
C ILE A 226 -11.35 13.95 16.88
N ASN A 227 -11.54 13.81 15.56
CA ASN A 227 -12.65 14.43 14.83
C ASN A 227 -14.02 13.93 15.34
N PHE A 228 -14.10 12.67 15.78
CA PHE A 228 -15.31 12.07 16.38
C PHE A 228 -15.38 12.21 17.92
N GLY A 229 -14.48 12.99 18.54
CA GLY A 229 -14.48 13.22 20.00
C GLY A 229 -14.08 12.00 20.85
N GLN A 230 -13.43 11.01 20.25
CA GLN A 230 -12.95 9.79 20.90
C GLN A 230 -11.47 9.89 21.31
N VAL A 231 -11.02 8.94 22.13
CA VAL A 231 -9.62 8.86 22.57
C VAL A 231 -8.73 8.56 21.37
N PHE A 232 -7.78 9.46 21.06
CA PHE A 232 -6.87 9.33 19.90
C PHE A 232 -6.09 7.99 19.88
N ILE A 233 -5.79 7.43 21.06
CA ILE A 233 -5.09 6.15 21.22
C ILE A 233 -5.92 5.01 20.64
N LEU A 234 -7.25 5.03 20.84
CA LEU A 234 -8.15 4.02 20.31
C LEU A 234 -8.06 3.98 18.78
N GLY A 235 -8.27 5.12 18.12
CA GLY A 235 -8.20 5.20 16.67
C GLY A 235 -6.81 4.84 16.13
N THR A 236 -5.75 5.24 16.82
CA THR A 236 -4.36 4.87 16.47
C THR A 236 -4.17 3.36 16.43
N VAL A 237 -4.54 2.67 17.52
CA VAL A 237 -4.36 1.22 17.67
C VAL A 237 -5.23 0.49 16.65
N VAL A 238 -6.48 0.90 16.52
CA VAL A 238 -7.46 0.30 15.60
C VAL A 238 -7.00 0.42 14.14
N ALA A 239 -6.60 1.62 13.70
CA ALA A 239 -6.15 1.83 12.33
C ALA A 239 -4.83 1.10 12.04
N TRP A 240 -3.93 1.04 13.02
CA TRP A 240 -2.64 0.36 12.87
C TRP A 240 -2.79 -1.15 12.74
N PHE A 241 -3.55 -1.78 13.65
CA PHE A 241 -3.84 -3.22 13.56
C PHE A 241 -4.76 -3.55 12.38
N GLY A 242 -5.71 -2.67 12.06
CA GLY A 242 -6.56 -2.80 10.88
C GLY A 242 -5.71 -2.87 9.61
N LEU A 243 -4.83 -1.89 9.38
CA LEU A 243 -4.06 -1.85 8.14
C LEU A 243 -2.96 -2.91 8.07
N PHE A 244 -2.26 -3.16 9.18
CA PHE A 244 -1.05 -4.00 9.19
C PHE A 244 -1.33 -5.46 9.51
N GLY A 245 -2.33 -5.74 10.35
CA GLY A 245 -2.75 -7.08 10.75
C GLY A 245 -2.92 -8.05 9.57
N PRO A 246 -3.72 -7.73 8.54
CA PRO A 246 -3.93 -8.66 7.42
C PRO A 246 -2.64 -8.92 6.64
N GLY A 247 -1.79 -7.90 6.46
CA GLY A 247 -0.49 -8.04 5.80
C GLY A 247 0.47 -8.97 6.55
N ILE A 248 0.57 -8.84 7.88
CA ILE A 248 1.36 -9.77 8.71
C ILE A 248 0.81 -11.18 8.58
N ILE A 249 -0.50 -11.37 8.76
CA ILE A 249 -1.12 -12.69 8.74
C ILE A 249 -0.86 -13.35 7.38
N LEU A 250 -1.09 -12.63 6.28
CA LEU A 250 -0.86 -13.14 4.93
C LEU A 250 0.61 -13.41 4.63
N MET A 251 1.54 -12.58 5.12
CA MET A 251 2.97 -12.82 4.97
C MET A 251 3.35 -14.18 5.57
N PHE A 252 3.00 -14.43 6.82
CA PHE A 252 3.29 -15.72 7.47
C PHE A 252 2.46 -16.87 6.91
N ALA A 253 1.23 -16.61 6.45
CA ALA A 253 0.37 -17.61 5.85
C ALA A 253 0.95 -18.17 4.55
N VAL A 254 1.56 -17.31 3.72
CA VAL A 254 2.10 -17.66 2.40
C VAL A 254 3.49 -18.29 2.50
N LEU A 255 4.30 -17.95 3.51
CA LEU A 255 5.66 -18.48 3.70
C LEU A 255 5.80 -20.01 3.46
N PRO A 256 5.00 -20.90 4.08
CA PRO A 256 5.15 -22.35 3.88
C PRO A 256 4.84 -22.79 2.44
N PHE A 257 4.00 -22.06 1.72
CA PHE A 257 3.66 -22.35 0.32
C PHE A 257 4.69 -21.76 -0.65
N TRP A 258 5.30 -20.62 -0.28
CA TRP A 258 6.26 -19.88 -1.10
C TRP A 258 7.48 -20.73 -1.48
N ASP A 259 8.01 -21.52 -0.53
CA ASP A 259 9.18 -22.37 -0.81
C ASP A 259 8.88 -23.46 -1.84
N LYS A 260 7.66 -23.99 -1.86
CA LYS A 260 7.23 -24.96 -2.88
C LYS A 260 6.99 -24.26 -4.23
N PHE A 261 6.39 -23.07 -4.20
CA PHE A 261 6.07 -22.30 -5.40
C PHE A 261 7.32 -21.84 -6.17
N ARG A 262 8.34 -21.32 -5.49
CA ARG A 262 9.59 -20.83 -6.11
C ARG A 262 10.42 -21.94 -6.80
N ARG A 263 10.11 -23.21 -6.54
CA ARG A 263 10.77 -24.36 -7.18
C ARG A 263 10.18 -24.68 -8.56
N PHE A 264 9.01 -24.14 -8.93
CA PHE A 264 8.43 -24.34 -10.26
C PHE A 264 9.26 -23.65 -11.35
N GLN A 265 9.65 -24.41 -12.38
CA GLN A 265 10.48 -23.91 -13.48
C GLN A 265 9.80 -22.79 -14.29
N LEU A 266 8.45 -22.81 -14.37
CA LEU A 266 7.68 -21.78 -15.06
C LEU A 266 7.86 -20.41 -14.39
N TYR A 267 7.83 -20.38 -13.06
CA TYR A 267 8.06 -19.16 -12.27
C TYR A 267 9.50 -18.64 -12.45
N ARG A 268 10.48 -19.56 -12.47
CA ARG A 268 11.91 -19.23 -12.69
C ARG A 268 12.19 -18.58 -14.05
N ARG A 269 11.42 -18.95 -15.08
CA ARG A 269 11.55 -18.38 -16.44
C ARG A 269 10.83 -17.04 -16.60
N ALA A 270 9.76 -16.81 -15.83
CA ALA A 270 8.95 -15.59 -15.89
C ALA A 270 9.63 -14.37 -15.23
N LEU A 271 10.52 -14.58 -14.24
CA LEU A 271 11.14 -13.51 -13.44
C LEU A 271 12.67 -13.69 -13.30
N PRO A 272 13.45 -13.43 -14.37
CA PRO A 272 14.92 -13.53 -14.33
C PRO A 272 15.62 -12.35 -13.62
N GLY A 273 14.87 -11.37 -13.10
CA GLY A 273 15.36 -10.03 -12.72
C GLY A 273 16.22 -9.92 -11.45
N ALA A 274 16.75 -11.00 -10.89
CA ALA A 274 17.80 -10.88 -9.89
C ALA A 274 19.15 -10.78 -10.64
N PRO A 275 19.95 -9.71 -10.46
CA PRO A 275 21.25 -9.64 -11.11
C PRO A 275 22.08 -10.82 -10.62
N SER A 276 22.32 -11.79 -11.51
CA SER A 276 23.53 -12.57 -11.47
C SER A 276 24.66 -11.57 -11.59
N THR A 277 25.38 -11.31 -10.50
CA THR A 277 26.73 -10.78 -10.61
C THR A 277 27.47 -11.67 -11.59
N SER A 278 27.66 -11.19 -12.81
CA SER A 278 28.59 -11.80 -13.75
C SER A 278 29.93 -11.86 -13.03
N PRO A 279 30.65 -12.99 -13.02
CA PRO A 279 32.06 -12.94 -12.71
C PRO A 279 32.66 -11.97 -13.74
N MET A 280 33.29 -10.91 -13.25
CA MET A 280 34.23 -10.14 -14.05
C MET A 280 35.19 -11.16 -14.66
N THR A 281 35.09 -11.40 -15.96
CA THR A 281 36.16 -12.06 -16.70
C THR A 281 37.33 -11.09 -16.76
N PRO A 282 38.57 -11.59 -16.60
CA PRO A 282 39.77 -10.78 -16.38
C PRO A 282 40.10 -9.86 -17.55
#